data_AF-A0A330LZH7-F1
#
_entry.id   AF-A0A330LZH7-F1
#
_cell.length_a   1.000
_cell.length_b   1.000
_cell.length_c   1.000
_cell.angle_alpha   90.00
_cell.angle_beta   90.00
_cell.angle_gamma   90.00
#
_symmetry.space_group_name_H-M   'P 1'
#
loop_
_entity.id
_entity.type
_entity.pdbx_description
1 polymer ?
#
loop_
_entity_poly.entity_id
_entity_poly.type
_entity_poly.pdbx_seq_one_letter_code
_entity_poly.pdbx_strand_id
1 'polypeptide(L)' 'MLGNALEVNLEELADELGPILADNEELHLAYKLIRDMFVSSNKRLILIDKQGLTGKKVSYHSIPYKAINALIIAN' A
#
# COMPACT_ATOMS: atom_id res chain seq x y z
N MET A 1 -18.56 12.96 7.05
CA MET A 1 -18.33 12.40 5.70
C MET A 1 -16.83 12.21 5.53
N LEU A 2 -16.31 11.02 5.81
CA LEU A 2 -14.88 10.70 5.76
C LEU A 2 -14.75 9.31 5.12
N GLY A 3 -14.72 9.28 3.79
CA GLY A 3 -14.72 8.02 3.04
C GLY A 3 -14.16 8.14 1.62
N ASN A 4 -13.52 9.26 1.27
CA ASN A 4 -12.85 9.36 -0.02
C ASN A 4 -11.44 8.79 0.15
N ALA A 5 -11.16 7.68 -0.54
CA ALA A 5 -9.79 7.28 -0.78
C ALA A 5 -9.10 8.44 -1.50
N LEU A 6 -8.04 8.98 -0.91
CA LEU A 6 -7.23 10.00 -1.57
C LEU A 6 -6.19 9.28 -2.42
N GLU A 7 -6.13 9.65 -3.70
CA GLU A 7 -5.05 9.26 -4.59
C GLU A 7 -3.74 9.79 -4.02
N VAL A 8 -2.75 8.91 -3.88
CA VAL A 8 -1.44 9.24 -3.29
C VAL A 8 -0.48 9.60 -4.43
N ASN A 9 0.36 10.63 -4.24
CA ASN A 9 1.44 10.93 -5.17
C ASN A 9 2.42 9.73 -5.20
N LEU A 10 2.48 9.05 -6.35
CA LEU A 10 3.29 7.85 -6.51
C LEU A 10 4.79 8.14 -6.52
N GLU A 11 5.22 9.34 -6.94
CA GLU A 11 6.64 9.73 -6.95
C GLU A 11 7.16 9.87 -5.52
N GLU A 12 6.47 10.66 -4.70
CA GLU A 12 6.81 10.83 -3.28
C GLU A 12 6.76 9.51 -2.52
N LEU A 13 5.78 8.65 -2.82
CA LEU A 13 5.67 7.34 -2.19
C LEU A 13 6.76 6.37 -2.65
N ALA A 14 7.19 6.44 -3.92
CA ALA A 14 8.29 5.63 -4.42
C ALA A 14 9.61 6.03 -3.74
N ASP A 15 9.82 7.31 -3.48
CA ASP A 15 10.97 7.80 -2.70
C ASP A 15 10.93 7.29 -1.26
N GLU A 16 9.76 7.33 -0.60
CA GLU A 16 9.58 6.83 0.77
C GLU A 16 9.80 5.31 0.86
N LEU A 17 9.24 4.54 -0.08
CA LEU A 17 9.30 3.08 -0.08
C LEU A 17 10.57 2.53 -0.72
N GLY A 18 11.36 3.34 -1.42
CA GLY A 18 12.58 2.94 -2.13
C GLY A 18 13.48 1.97 -1.35
N PRO A 19 13.76 2.19 -0.05
CA PRO A 19 14.58 1.28 0.76
C PRO A 19 14.03 -0.15 0.93
N ILE A 20 12.74 -0.38 0.67
CA ILE A 20 12.07 -1.68 0.81
C ILE A 20 11.55 -2.27 -0.51
N LEU A 21 11.71 -1.53 -1.62
CA LEU A 21 11.40 -2.02 -2.97
C LEU A 21 12.52 -2.95 -3.43
N ALA A 22 12.14 -4.02 -4.13
CA ALA A 22 13.11 -4.89 -4.79
C ALA A 22 13.62 -4.27 -6.09
N ASP A 23 14.75 -4.74 -6.62
CA ASP A 23 15.29 -4.26 -7.90
C ASP A 23 14.26 -4.36 -9.03
N ASN A 24 14.06 -3.27 -9.77
CA ASN A 24 13.03 -3.14 -10.83
C ASN A 24 11.58 -3.37 -10.31
N GLU A 25 11.32 -3.09 -9.04
CA GLU A 25 9.96 -2.99 -8.51
C GLU A 25 9.44 -1.55 -8.68
N GLU A 26 8.30 -1.40 -9.35
CA GLU A 26 7.69 -0.11 -9.68
C GLU A 26 6.28 -0.02 -9.08
N LEU A 27 5.92 1.14 -8.52
CA LEU A 27 4.59 1.40 -7.98
C LEU A 27 3.61 1.75 -9.12
N HIS A 28 2.41 1.19 -9.09
CA HIS A 28 1.36 1.45 -10.08
C HIS A 28 0.19 2.26 -9.51
N LEU A 29 -0.30 1.89 -8.33
CA LEU A 29 -1.47 2.50 -7.69
C LEU A 29 -1.27 2.55 -6.19
N ALA A 30 -1.75 3.61 -5.55
CA ALA A 30 -1.74 3.73 -4.11
C ALA A 30 -3.01 4.44 -3.63
N TYR A 31 -3.72 3.79 -2.71
CA TYR A 31 -4.94 4.32 -2.11
C TYR A 31 -4.74 4.47 -0.61
N LYS A 32 -5.06 5.66 -0.09
CA LYS A 32 -5.05 5.90 1.35
C LYS A 32 -6.46 5.89 1.89
N LEU A 33 -6.70 5.04 2.89
CA LEU A 33 -7.95 4.98 3.65
C LEU A 33 -7.67 5.37 5.11
N ILE A 34 -8.06 6.59 5.50
CA ILE A 34 -7.80 7.14 6.84
C ILE A 34 -6.27 7.15 7.14
N ARG A 35 -5.77 6.13 7.82
CA ARG A 35 -4.36 5.94 8.20
C ARG A 35 -3.68 4.84 7.40
N ASP A 36 -4.45 3.95 6.81
CA ASP A 36 -3.95 2.77 6.12
C ASP A 36 -3.73 3.10 4.65
N MET A 37 -2.81 2.37 4.02
CA MET A 37 -2.49 2.52 2.61
C MET A 37 -2.43 1.16 1.92
N PHE A 38 -3.05 1.09 0.76
CA PHE A 38 -3.01 -0.05 -0.15
C PHE A 38 -2.17 0.36 -1.35
N VAL A 39 -0.99 -0.23 -1.50
CA VAL A 39 -0.04 0.12 -2.56
C VAL A 39 0.17 -1.10 -3.45
N SER A 40 -0.08 -0.93 -4.74
CA SER A 40 0.12 -1.92 -5.77
C SER A 40 1.43 -1.64 -6.50
N SER A 41 2.30 -2.63 -6.61
CA SER A 41 3.49 -2.58 -7.48
C SER A 41 3.33 -3.49 -8.71
N ASN A 42 4.38 -3.63 -9.51
CA ASN A 42 4.47 -4.66 -10.54
C ASN A 42 4.71 -6.09 -9.97
N LYS A 43 4.94 -6.25 -8.66
CA LYS A 43 5.28 -7.55 -8.03
C LYS A 43 4.32 -8.01 -6.93
N ARG A 44 3.78 -7.08 -6.13
CA ARG A 44 3.02 -7.39 -4.92
C ARG A 44 2.04 -6.27 -4.56
N LEU A 45 1.05 -6.64 -3.78
CA LEU A 45 0.29 -5.70 -2.97
C LEU A 45 1.04 -5.46 -1.65
N ILE A 46 1.18 -4.20 -1.25
CA ILE A 46 1.78 -3.77 0.01
C ILE A 46 0.67 -3.10 0.82
N LEU A 47 0.39 -3.65 1.99
CA LEU A 47 -0.53 -3.06 2.97
C LEU A 47 0.29 -2.33 4.03
N ILE A 48 0.03 -1.05 4.21
CA ILE A 48 0.71 -0.20 5.19
C ILE A 48 -0.32 0.23 6.23
N ASP A 49 -0.14 -0.20 7.47
CA ASP A 49 -1.01 0.17 8.61
C ASP A 49 -0.19 0.98 9.62
N LYS A 50 -0.71 2.16 9.99
CA LYS A 50 -0.16 3.00 11.05
C LYS A 50 -0.92 2.74 12.37
N GLN A 51 -0.29 1.93 13.22
CA GLN A 51 -0.85 1.45 14.48
C GLN A 51 -0.64 2.42 15.65
N GLY A 52 -1.57 2.37 16.61
CA GLY A 52 -1.50 3.07 17.89
C GLY A 52 -2.03 4.51 17.85
N LEU A 53 -2.05 5.15 19.03
CA LEU A 53 -2.58 6.51 19.19
C LEU A 53 -1.71 7.57 18.50
N THR A 54 -0.39 7.38 18.49
CA THR A 54 0.57 8.31 17.89
C THR A 54 0.94 7.95 16.44
N GLY A 55 0.50 6.79 15.94
CA GLY A 55 0.82 6.32 14.58
C GLY A 55 2.31 6.02 14.34
N LYS A 56 3.13 5.95 15.39
CA LYS A 56 4.58 5.73 15.27
C LYS A 56 4.95 4.30 14.90
N LYS A 57 4.07 3.33 15.17
CA LYS A 57 4.28 1.94 14.78
C LYS A 57 3.67 1.75 13.40
N VAL A 58 4.49 1.34 12.43
CA VAL A 58 4.03 1.07 11.08
C VAL A 58 4.29 -0.39 10.76
N SER A 59 3.29 -1.09 10.22
CA SER A 59 3.45 -2.44 9.69
C SER A 59 3.31 -2.44 8.18
N TYR A 60 4.28 -3.07 7.52
CA TYR A 60 4.29 -3.29 6.08
C TYR A 60 4.04 -4.77 5.82
N HIS A 61 2.94 -5.10 5.16
CA HIS A 61 2.60 -6.47 4.82
C HIS A 61 2.65 -6.65 3.30
N SER A 62 3.54 -7.53 2.83
CA SER A 62 3.75 -7.81 1.41
C SER A 62 3.03 -9.08 0.99
N ILE A 63 2.14 -8.96 0.01
CA ILE A 63 1.42 -10.07 -0.60
C ILE A 63 1.81 -10.16 -2.08
N PRO A 64 2.76 -11.05 -2.44
CA PRO A 64 3.09 -11.30 -3.84
C PRO A 64 1.84 -11.72 -4.62
N TYR A 65 1.66 -11.24 -5.85
CA TYR A 65 0.45 -11.57 -6.62
C TYR A 65 0.28 -13.07 -6.84
N LYS A 66 1.39 -13.81 -6.99
CA LYS A 66 1.39 -15.28 -7.10
C LYS A 66 0.82 -16.01 -5.87
N ALA A 67 0.74 -15.35 -4.72
CA ALA A 67 0.18 -15.90 -3.49
C ALA A 67 -1.32 -15.58 -3.33
N ILE A 68 -1.89 -14.75 -4.22
CA ILE A 68 -3.32 -14.42 -4.21
C ILE A 68 -4.05 -15.45 -5.07
N ASN A 69 -4.79 -16.36 -4.43
CA ASN A 69 -5.54 -17.41 -5.14
C ASN A 69 -6.90 -16.91 -5.67
N ALA A 70 -7.52 -15.94 -4.99
CA ALA A 70 -8.82 -15.39 -5.37
C ALA A 70 -8.99 -13.96 -4.86
N LEU A 71 -9.73 -13.16 -5.60
CA LEU A 71 -10.22 -11.84 -5.19
C LEU A 71 -11.74 -11.85 -5.28
N ILE A 72 -12.42 -11.39 -4.23
CA ILE A 72 -13.87 -11.29 -4.17
C ILE A 72 -14.25 -9.81 -4.09
N ILE A 73 -15.11 -9.37 -4.99
CA ILE A 73 -15.68 -8.02 -4.99
C ILE A 73 -17.17 -8.16 -4.67
N ALA A 74 -17.60 -7.58 -3.56
CA ALA A 74 -19.00 -7.55 -3.15
C ALA A 74 -19.55 -6.13 -3.33
N ASN A 75 -20.80 -6.05 -3.78
CA ASN A 75 -21.55 -4.80 -3.97
C ASN A 75 -22.42 -4.51 -2.75
#